data_AF-A0A2A5SQN2-F1
#
_entry.id   AF-A0A2A5SQN2-F1
#
_cell.length_a   1.000
_cell.length_b   1.000
_cell.length_c   1.000
_cell.angle_alpha   90.00
_cell.angle_beta   90.00
_cell.angle_gamma   90.00
#
_symmetry.space_group_name_H-M   'P 1'
#
loop_
_entity.id
_entity.type
_entity.pdbx_description
1 polymer ?
#
loop_
_entity_poly.entity_id
_entity_poly.type
_entity_poly.pdbx_seq_one_letter_code
_entity_poly.pdbx_strand_id
1 'polypeptide(L)' 'MYEAAKLNEELKEVVEQLIELNEISDVSLNSDYNFTDTETKEYRYQAVFDINHY' A
#
# COMPACT_ATOMS: atom_id res chain seq x y z
N MET A 1 -4.71 -16.03 -0.14
CA MET A 1 -4.57 -15.17 1.07
C MET A 1 -3.11 -14.76 1.29
N TYR A 2 -2.18 -15.70 1.48
CA TYR A 2 -0.77 -15.38 1.74
C TYR A 2 -0.08 -14.57 0.63
N GLU A 3 -0.29 -14.93 -0.65
CA GLU A 3 0.37 -14.25 -1.77
C GLU A 3 -0.08 -12.79 -1.92
N ALA A 4 -1.39 -12.52 -1.75
CA ALA A 4 -1.92 -11.17 -1.82
C ALA A 4 -1.44 -10.29 -0.64
N ALA A 5 -1.32 -10.88 0.56
CA ALA A 5 -0.73 -10.19 1.71
C ALA A 5 0.75 -9.87 1.46
N LYS A 6 1.52 -10.85 0.97
CA LYS A 6 2.94 -10.69 0.64
C LYS A 6 3.16 -9.59 -0.40
N LEU A 7 2.33 -9.56 -1.43
CA LEU A 7 2.37 -8.51 -2.45
C LEU A 7 2.04 -7.13 -1.87
N ASN A 8 1.10 -7.03 -0.92
CA ASN A 8 0.80 -5.78 -0.23
C ASN A 8 1.99 -5.28 0.60
N GLU A 9 2.65 -6.17 1.35
CA GLU A 9 3.87 -5.80 2.10
C GLU A 9 4.99 -5.33 1.17
N GLU A 10 5.27 -6.07 0.10
CA GLU A 10 6.29 -5.69 -0.89
C GLU A 10 5.98 -4.34 -1.55
N LEU A 11 4.70 -4.07 -1.84
CA LEU A 11 4.27 -2.79 -2.39
C LEU A 11 4.49 -1.65 -1.39
N LYS A 12 4.15 -1.85 -0.10
CA LYS A 12 4.34 -0.83 0.93
C LYS A 12 5.82 -0.47 1.09
N GLU A 13 6.72 -1.46 1.11
CA GLU A 13 8.18 -1.20 1.18
C GLU A 13 8.69 -0.35 0.02
N VAL A 14 8.20 -0.61 -1.21
CA VAL A 14 8.58 0.18 -2.38
C VAL A 14 8.00 1.60 -2.33
N VAL A 15 6.76 1.76 -1.86
CA VAL A 15 6.13 3.08 -1.72
C VAL A 15 6.83 3.93 -0.65
N GLU A 16 7.23 3.33 0.48
CA GLU A 16 7.99 4.03 1.52
C GLU A 16 9.34 4.55 1.01
N GLN A 17 9.99 3.82 0.08
CA GLN A 17 11.25 4.26 -0.55
C GLN A 17 11.09 5.48 -1.46
N LEU A 18 9.87 5.87 -1.85
CA LEU A 18 9.65 7.08 -2.65
C LEU A 18 10.11 8.34 -1.94
N ILE A 19 10.22 8.34 -0.61
CA ILE A 19 10.78 9.44 0.17
C ILE A 19 12.25 9.75 -0.16
N GLU A 20 12.98 8.81 -0.78
CA GLU A 20 14.35 9.03 -1.23
C GLU A 20 14.44 9.89 -2.50
N LEU A 21 13.34 10.05 -3.23
CA LEU A 21 13.27 10.92 -4.40
C LEU A 21 13.24 12.38 -3.95
N ASN A 22 14.14 13.20 -4.50
CA ASN A 22 14.26 14.60 -4.09
C ASN A 22 12.97 15.41 -4.25
N GLU A 23 12.08 15.03 -5.18
CA GLU A 23 10.81 15.69 -5.48
C GLU A 23 9.66 15.32 -4.51
N ILE A 24 9.87 14.30 -3.69
CA ILE A 24 8.91 13.83 -2.69
C ILE A 24 9.28 14.41 -1.33
N SER A 25 8.31 15.05 -0.69
CA SER A 25 8.50 15.73 0.60
C SER A 25 7.97 14.92 1.79
N ASP A 26 6.99 14.04 1.56
CA ASP A 26 6.39 13.19 2.59
C ASP A 26 5.67 12.01 1.94
N VAL A 27 5.73 10.85 2.61
CA VAL A 27 4.99 9.63 2.27
C VAL A 27 4.44 9.07 3.58
N SER A 28 3.12 8.91 3.67
CA SER A 28 2.48 8.36 4.86
C SER A 28 1.42 7.32 4.51
N LEU A 29 1.47 6.18 5.22
CA LEU A 29 0.46 5.14 5.12
C LEU A 29 -0.78 5.58 5.92
N ASN A 30 -1.85 5.91 5.21
CA ASN A 30 -3.09 6.37 5.80
C ASN A 30 -3.91 5.19 6.36
N SER A 31 -3.97 4.07 5.61
CA SER A 31 -4.74 2.90 6.01
C SER A 31 -4.28 1.62 5.30
N ASP A 32 -4.41 0.48 5.98
CA ASP A 32 -4.14 -0.85 5.42
C ASP A 32 -5.28 -1.79 5.82
N TYR A 33 -6.12 -2.17 4.85
CA TYR A 33 -7.33 -2.96 5.10
C TYR A 33 -7.30 -4.30 4.35
N ASN A 34 -7.74 -5.33 5.07
CA ASN A 34 -8.03 -6.64 4.52
C ASN A 34 -9.48 -6.65 3.99
N PHE A 35 -9.70 -6.22 2.75
CA PHE A 35 -11.01 -6.30 2.12
C PHE A 35 -11.26 -7.72 1.61
N THR A 36 -11.95 -8.52 2.43
CA THR A 36 -12.47 -9.82 1.97
C THR A 36 -13.78 -9.56 1.25
N ASP A 37 -13.74 -9.56 -0.09
CA ASP A 37 -14.95 -9.44 -0.89
C ASP A 37 -15.75 -10.75 -0.76
N THR A 38 -16.84 -10.70 -0.01
CA THR A 38 -17.63 -11.89 0.34
C THR A 38 -18.53 -12.37 -0.81
N GLU A 39 -18.76 -11.55 -1.84
CA GLU A 39 -19.52 -11.92 -3.03
C GLU A 39 -18.64 -12.72 -4.02
N THR A 40 -17.40 -12.28 -4.24
CA THR A 40 -16.48 -12.92 -5.21
C THR A 40 -15.56 -13.97 -4.57
N LYS A 41 -15.44 -13.99 -3.24
CA LYS A 41 -14.50 -14.82 -2.45
C LYS A 41 -13.03 -14.54 -2.77
N GLU A 42 -12.73 -13.38 -3.34
CA GLU A 42 -11.36 -12.97 -3.61
C GLU A 42 -10.79 -12.17 -2.44
N TYR A 43 -9.53 -12.46 -2.11
CA TYR A 43 -8.80 -11.76 -1.06
C TYR A 43 -8.16 -10.51 -1.63
N ARG A 44 -8.58 -9.34 -1.18
CA ARG A 44 -8.00 -8.05 -1.55
C ARG A 44 -7.35 -7.39 -0.33
N TYR A 45 -6.09 -7.02 -0.49
CA TYR A 45 -5.37 -6.19 0.45
C TYR A 45 -5.27 -4.80 -0.17
N GLN A 46 -5.47 -3.77 0.65
CA GLN A 46 -5.49 -2.39 0.17
C GLN A 46 -4.73 -1.50 1.15
N ALA A 47 -3.56 -1.04 0.73
CA ALA A 47 -2.82 0.04 1.36
C ALA A 47 -3.15 1.37 0.68
N VAL A 48 -3.51 2.38 1.47
CA VAL A 48 -3.82 3.76 1.04
C VAL A 48 -2.72 4.65 1.56
N PHE A 49 -2.08 5.40 0.66
CA PHE A 49 -0.97 6.30 0.97
C PHE A 49 -1.31 7.74 0.61
N ASP A 50 -0.86 8.65 1.46
CA ASP A 50 -0.77 10.07 1.15
C ASP A 50 0.69 10.39 0.75
N ILE A 51 0.88 11.01 -0.41
CA ILE A 51 2.19 11.37 -0.95
C ILE A 51 2.19 12.85 -1.29
N ASN A 52 3.12 13.60 -0.70
CA ASN A 52 3.26 15.03 -0.93
C ASN A 52 4.47 15.32 -1.83
N HIS A 53 4.20 15.91 -2.99
CA HIS A 53 5.18 16.34 -4.00
C HIS A 53 5.16 17.88 -4.13
N TYR A 54 6.31 18.53 -4.40
CA TYR A 54 6.42 19.99 -4.53
C TYR A 54 6.75 20.50 -5.93
#